data_AF-A0A550J637-F1
#
_entry.id   AF-A0A550J637-F1
#
_cell.length_a   1.000
_cell.length_b   1.000
_cell.length_c   1.000
_cell.angle_alpha   90.00
_cell.angle_beta   90.00
_cell.angle_gamma   90.00
#
_symmetry.space_group_name_H-M   'P 1'
#
loop_
_entity.id
_entity.type
_entity.pdbx_description
1 polymer ?
#
loop_
_entity_poly.entity_id
_entity_poly.type
_entity_poly.pdbx_seq_one_letter_code
_entity_poly.pdbx_strand_id
1 'polypeptide(L)'
;MDFELPPFFDGKLGKKLVKIVPFEHPLSPLDLEELKRELEARPELENTVVFVCLGIELAARTWIEDWNRLRKGAETVNKIEVIELRTDEKYGNFIKHEPAAAKVAIARAGDSITVTIENFISPTILKRLDMDTPLFKAKIADWRSQIDCVMVDTAYDGAVFNVVLADVPAKKTDLIDGAYTLPAPEGKTTVAVKIVDMLGEEVLVTEGI
;
A
#
# COMPACT_ATOMS: atom_id res chain seq x y z
N MET A 1 25.15 -14.44 -24.76
CA MET A 1 25.94 -13.20 -24.82
C MET A 1 25.06 -12.15 -24.16
N ASP A 2 25.33 -11.83 -22.90
CA ASP A 2 24.51 -10.87 -22.16
C ASP A 2 24.72 -9.49 -22.78
N PHE A 3 23.71 -8.98 -23.48
CA PHE A 3 23.70 -7.60 -23.92
C PHE A 3 23.63 -6.72 -22.68
N GLU A 4 24.76 -6.08 -22.38
CA GLU A 4 24.90 -5.05 -21.37
C GLU A 4 23.82 -3.98 -21.59
N LEU A 5 23.14 -3.60 -20.51
CA LEU A 5 22.02 -2.67 -20.58
C LEU A 5 22.55 -1.30 -21.02
N PRO A 6 21.97 -0.65 -22.06
CA PRO A 6 22.41 0.68 -22.43
C PRO A 6 22.22 1.67 -21.27
N PRO A 7 23.16 2.60 -21.00
CA PRO A 7 23.13 3.49 -19.84
C PRO A 7 21.87 4.34 -19.68
N PHE A 8 21.12 4.59 -20.76
CA PHE A 8 19.86 5.30 -20.70
C PHE A 8 18.78 4.53 -19.92
N PHE A 9 18.77 3.19 -20.00
CA PHE A 9 17.75 2.35 -19.41
C PHE A 9 18.12 1.91 -17.99
N ASP A 10 17.11 1.81 -17.14
CA ASP A 10 17.26 1.50 -15.71
C ASP A 10 17.02 0.01 -15.41
N GLY A 11 16.52 -0.76 -16.38
CA GLY A 11 16.35 -2.20 -16.25
C GLY A 11 15.73 -2.91 -17.45
N LYS A 12 15.29 -4.15 -17.22
CA LYS A 12 14.54 -4.97 -18.18
C LYS A 12 13.27 -5.53 -17.54
N LEU A 13 12.18 -5.58 -18.31
CA LEU A 13 10.95 -6.28 -17.97
C LEU A 13 10.70 -7.38 -19.01
N GLY A 14 11.19 -8.59 -18.73
CA GLY A 14 11.27 -9.65 -19.73
C GLY A 14 12.21 -9.24 -20.88
N LYS A 15 11.68 -9.17 -22.10
CA LYS A 15 12.42 -8.69 -23.29
C LYS A 15 12.33 -7.17 -23.50
N LYS A 16 11.59 -6.44 -22.64
CA LYS A 16 11.40 -4.99 -22.76
C LYS A 16 12.50 -4.24 -22.02
N LEU A 17 12.88 -3.07 -22.52
CA LEU A 17 13.78 -2.16 -21.82
C LEU A 17 12.94 -1.23 -20.93
N VAL A 18 13.43 -0.91 -19.74
CA VAL A 18 12.70 -0.09 -18.75
C VAL A 18 13.43 1.23 -18.55
N LYS A 19 12.68 2.33 -18.58
CA LYS A 19 13.13 3.64 -18.14
C LYS A 19 12.24 4.13 -16.98
N ILE A 20 12.85 4.51 -15.88
CA ILE A 20 12.17 5.12 -14.75
C ILE A 20 12.27 6.64 -14.91
N VAL A 21 11.11 7.29 -14.95
CA VAL A 21 11.04 8.76 -14.93
C VAL A 21 11.31 9.23 -13.50
N PRO A 22 12.17 10.26 -13.30
CA PRO A 22 12.38 10.85 -11.98
C PRO A 22 11.05 11.21 -11.32
N PHE A 23 10.90 10.89 -10.03
CA PHE A 23 9.62 11.03 -9.32
C PHE A 23 9.27 12.47 -8.95
N GLU A 24 10.16 13.41 -9.26
CA GLU A 24 10.01 14.84 -9.10
C GLU A 24 9.09 15.48 -10.16
N HIS A 25 8.83 14.80 -11.29
CA HIS A 25 7.96 15.30 -12.36
C HIS A 25 7.17 14.17 -13.06
N PRO A 26 6.06 14.49 -13.77
CA PRO A 26 5.38 13.52 -14.62
C PRO A 26 6.20 13.18 -15.87
N LEU A 27 5.89 12.05 -16.52
CA LEU A 27 6.40 11.74 -17.86
C LEU A 27 5.93 12.84 -18.84
N SER A 28 6.90 13.49 -19.47
CA SER A 28 6.73 14.65 -20.34
C SER A 28 7.16 14.34 -21.78
N PRO A 29 6.82 15.19 -22.76
CA PRO A 29 7.38 15.10 -24.11
C PRO A 29 8.91 15.19 -24.15
N LEU A 30 9.54 15.89 -23.20
CA LEU A 30 11.00 16.00 -23.15
C LEU A 30 11.66 14.64 -22.92
N ASP A 31 11.14 13.86 -21.98
CA ASP A 31 11.62 12.50 -21.69
C ASP A 31 11.51 11.58 -22.91
N LEU A 32 10.44 11.76 -23.69
CA LEU A 32 10.18 10.98 -24.91
C LEU A 32 11.10 11.38 -26.07
N GLU A 33 11.43 12.67 -26.19
CA GLU A 33 12.45 13.15 -27.14
C GLU A 33 13.86 12.64 -26.78
N GLU A 34 14.17 12.52 -25.49
CA GLU A 34 15.42 11.89 -25.05
C GLU A 34 15.48 10.41 -25.43
N LEU A 35 14.39 9.66 -25.22
CA LEU A 35 14.31 8.28 -25.69
C LEU A 35 14.49 8.19 -27.21
N LYS A 36 13.83 9.07 -27.96
CA LYS A 36 13.94 9.08 -29.43
C LYS A 36 15.40 9.25 -29.87
N ARG A 37 16.14 10.19 -29.26
CA ARG A 37 17.57 10.39 -29.54
C ARG A 37 18.40 9.15 -29.20
N GLU A 38 18.09 8.48 -28.09
CA GLU A 38 18.78 7.25 -27.70
C GLU A 38 18.56 6.13 -28.72
N LEU A 39 17.32 5.96 -29.20
CA LEU A 39 16.98 4.96 -30.22
C LEU A 39 17.58 5.30 -31.60
N GLU A 40 17.65 6.58 -31.97
CA GLU A 40 18.31 7.04 -33.20
C GLU A 40 19.83 6.79 -33.16
N ALA A 41 20.46 6.95 -31.98
CA ALA A 41 21.87 6.65 -31.79
C ALA A 41 22.18 5.14 -31.77
N ARG A 42 21.15 4.30 -31.57
CA ARG A 42 21.25 2.84 -31.42
C ARG A 42 20.19 2.12 -32.25
N PRO A 43 20.30 2.14 -33.58
CA PRO A 43 19.31 1.54 -34.47
C PRO A 43 19.17 0.02 -34.32
N GLU A 44 20.13 -0.66 -33.68
CA GLU A 44 20.09 -2.08 -33.34
C GLU A 44 19.16 -2.41 -32.16
N LEU A 45 18.75 -1.41 -31.38
CA LEU A 45 17.77 -1.60 -30.34
C LEU A 45 16.39 -1.74 -30.99
N GLU A 46 15.82 -2.92 -30.83
CA GLU A 46 14.50 -3.25 -31.38
C GLU A 46 13.40 -3.43 -30.32
N ASN A 47 13.81 -3.37 -29.04
CA ASN A 47 12.97 -3.70 -27.90
C ASN A 47 11.85 -2.69 -27.69
N THR A 48 10.68 -3.15 -27.26
CA THR A 48 9.69 -2.29 -26.60
C THR A 48 10.32 -1.62 -25.39
N VAL A 49 10.07 -0.32 -25.25
CA VAL A 49 10.48 0.48 -24.10
C VAL A 49 9.28 0.72 -23.20
N VAL A 50 9.47 0.49 -21.91
CA VAL A 50 8.46 0.72 -20.87
C VAL A 50 8.92 1.88 -20.00
N PHE A 51 8.16 2.97 -19.99
CA PHE A 51 8.33 4.02 -19.01
C PHE A 51 7.59 3.67 -17.72
N VAL A 52 8.24 3.87 -16.59
CA VAL A 52 7.61 3.81 -15.26
C VAL A 52 7.60 5.22 -14.67
N CYS A 53 6.43 5.73 -14.34
CA CYS A 53 6.26 7.11 -13.85
C CYS A 53 5.17 7.22 -12.78
N LEU A 54 5.20 8.27 -11.96
CA LEU A 54 4.12 8.57 -11.01
C LEU A 54 2.91 9.21 -11.69
N GLY A 55 3.11 9.94 -12.78
CA GLY A 55 2.06 10.58 -13.55
C GLY A 55 2.56 10.86 -14.96
N ILE A 56 1.66 11.24 -15.86
CA ILE A 56 1.98 11.48 -17.27
C ILE A 56 1.18 12.68 -17.80
N GLU A 57 1.86 13.56 -18.53
CA GLU A 57 1.24 14.72 -19.17
C GLU A 57 0.34 14.29 -20.34
N LEU A 58 -0.72 15.07 -20.60
CA LEU A 58 -1.60 14.81 -21.75
C LEU A 58 -0.83 14.87 -23.08
N ALA A 59 0.09 15.82 -23.21
CA ALA A 59 0.94 15.96 -24.40
C ALA A 59 1.85 14.74 -24.61
N ALA A 60 2.39 14.17 -23.52
CA ALA A 60 3.18 12.94 -23.58
C ALA A 60 2.34 11.74 -24.03
N ARG A 61 1.09 11.62 -23.55
CA ARG A 61 0.16 10.58 -24.03
C ARG A 61 -0.06 10.68 -25.54
N THR A 62 -0.40 11.87 -26.04
CA THR A 62 -0.60 12.10 -27.48
C THR A 62 0.65 11.78 -28.29
N TRP A 63 1.83 12.18 -27.80
CA TRP A 63 3.11 11.88 -28.44
C TRP A 63 3.34 10.37 -28.57
N ILE A 64 3.07 9.59 -27.51
CA ILE A 64 3.22 8.13 -27.50
C ILE A 64 2.24 7.46 -28.46
N GLU A 65 0.98 7.92 -28.48
CA GLU A 65 -0.03 7.43 -29.42
C GLU A 65 0.41 7.64 -30.86
N ASP A 66 0.92 8.83 -31.20
CA ASP A 66 1.45 9.14 -32.52
C ASP A 66 2.67 8.29 -32.88
N TRP A 67 3.62 8.15 -31.95
CA TRP A 67 4.79 7.30 -32.11
C TRP A 67 4.42 5.84 -32.39
N ASN A 68 3.49 5.29 -31.60
CA ASN A 68 3.06 3.90 -31.72
C ASN A 68 2.16 3.67 -32.95
N ARG A 69 1.39 4.68 -33.38
CA ARG A 69 0.52 4.59 -34.57
C ARG A 69 1.31 4.29 -35.84
N LEU A 70 2.52 4.83 -35.95
CA LEU A 70 3.42 4.59 -37.08
C LEU A 70 4.09 3.19 -37.05
N ARG A 71 3.86 2.41 -35.98
CA ARG A 71 4.50 1.12 -35.69
C ARG A 71 3.46 0.00 -35.53
N LYS A 72 2.65 -0.23 -36.58
CA LYS A 72 1.66 -1.33 -36.64
C LYS A 72 2.17 -2.55 -37.44
N GLY A 73 2.48 -3.65 -36.76
CA GLY A 73 2.88 -4.93 -37.37
C GLY A 73 3.52 -5.89 -36.35
N ALA A 74 3.72 -7.17 -36.72
CA ALA A 74 4.39 -8.17 -35.88
C ALA A 74 5.91 -7.95 -35.77
N GLU A 75 6.49 -7.18 -36.71
CA GLU A 75 7.93 -6.85 -36.78
C GLU A 75 8.21 -5.38 -36.41
N THR A 76 7.27 -4.70 -35.78
CA THR A 76 7.45 -3.29 -35.41
C THR A 76 8.20 -3.16 -34.10
N VAL A 77 9.40 -2.62 -34.21
CA VAL A 77 10.36 -2.41 -33.14
C VAL A 77 10.09 -1.11 -32.38
N ASN A 78 10.61 -1.00 -31.15
CA ASN A 78 10.62 0.25 -30.38
C ASN A 78 9.24 0.86 -30.08
N LYS A 79 8.24 0.04 -29.77
CA LYS A 79 6.98 0.53 -29.18
C LYS A 79 7.23 1.10 -27.78
N ILE A 80 6.40 2.05 -27.39
CA ILE A 80 6.45 2.64 -26.05
C ILE A 80 5.21 2.22 -25.28
N GLU A 81 5.43 1.68 -24.09
CA GLU A 81 4.41 1.39 -23.09
C GLU A 81 4.67 2.24 -21.84
N VAL A 82 3.61 2.49 -21.07
CA VAL A 82 3.71 3.27 -19.84
C VAL A 82 3.05 2.50 -18.70
N ILE A 83 3.76 2.39 -17.58
CA ILE A 83 3.24 1.97 -16.29
C ILE A 83 3.15 3.23 -15.42
N GLU A 84 1.94 3.75 -15.27
CA GLU A 84 1.65 4.89 -14.40
C GLU A 84 1.32 4.38 -12.99
N LEU A 85 2.28 4.44 -12.07
CA LEU A 85 2.17 3.80 -10.75
C LEU A 85 1.00 4.34 -9.90
N ARG A 86 0.43 5.51 -10.21
CA ARG A 86 -0.74 6.02 -9.47
C ARG A 86 -2.06 5.39 -9.91
N THR A 87 -2.12 4.83 -11.12
CA THR A 87 -3.38 4.41 -11.77
C THR A 87 -3.32 2.99 -12.33
N ASP A 88 -2.13 2.42 -12.48
CA ASP A 88 -1.93 1.08 -13.03
C ASP A 88 -2.54 0.01 -12.12
N GLU A 89 -3.46 -0.80 -12.64
CA GLU A 89 -4.17 -1.81 -11.84
C GLU A 89 -3.26 -2.94 -11.37
N LYS A 90 -2.17 -3.22 -12.09
CA LYS A 90 -1.26 -4.32 -11.78
C LYS A 90 -0.09 -3.85 -10.91
N TYR A 91 0.42 -2.64 -11.18
CA TYR A 91 1.63 -2.10 -10.59
C TYR A 91 1.39 -0.78 -9.84
N GLY A 92 0.16 -0.36 -9.58
CA GLY A 92 -0.13 0.92 -8.94
C GLY A 92 -0.95 0.84 -7.64
N ASN A 93 -1.46 -0.34 -7.31
CA ASN A 93 -2.30 -0.57 -6.12
C ASN A 93 -1.59 -0.33 -4.78
N PHE A 94 -0.26 -0.17 -4.77
CA PHE A 94 0.52 0.15 -3.57
C PHE A 94 0.59 1.65 -3.23
N ILE A 95 0.26 2.56 -4.15
CA ILE A 95 0.27 4.00 -3.85
C ILE A 95 -1.04 4.44 -3.17
N LYS A 96 -2.15 3.76 -3.44
CA LYS A 96 -3.43 4.05 -2.78
C LYS A 96 -3.43 3.44 -1.37
N HIS A 97 -3.08 4.27 -0.39
CA HIS A 97 -3.23 3.92 1.02
C HIS A 97 -4.71 3.84 1.37
N GLU A 98 -5.11 2.69 1.92
CA GLU A 98 -6.42 2.46 2.50
C GLU A 98 -6.18 2.23 3.99
N PRO A 99 -6.78 3.03 4.88
CA PRO A 99 -6.48 2.96 6.30
C PRO A 99 -7.00 1.65 6.89
N ALA A 100 -6.31 1.17 7.91
CA ALA A 100 -6.78 0.09 8.76
C ALA A 100 -8.12 0.46 9.41
N ALA A 101 -8.96 -0.54 9.60
CA ALA A 101 -10.29 -0.37 10.18
C ALA A 101 -10.57 -1.44 11.22
N ALA A 102 -11.25 -1.04 12.29
CA ALA A 102 -11.64 -1.91 13.39
C ALA A 102 -13.16 -1.79 13.66
N LYS A 103 -13.79 -2.91 14.00
CA LYS A 103 -15.12 -2.93 14.59
C LYS A 103 -14.98 -3.29 16.06
N VAL A 104 -15.32 -2.35 16.93
CA VAL A 104 -15.19 -2.50 18.39
C VAL A 104 -16.53 -2.23 19.03
N ALA A 105 -16.97 -3.12 19.91
CA ALA A 105 -18.14 -2.94 20.75
C ALA A 105 -17.68 -2.54 22.15
N ILE A 106 -18.18 -1.42 22.66
CA ILE A 106 -17.88 -0.92 23.99
C ILE A 106 -19.20 -0.81 24.77
N ALA A 107 -19.23 -1.39 25.96
CA ALA A 107 -20.44 -1.35 26.79
C ALA A 107 -20.09 -1.16 28.26
N ARG A 108 -21.00 -0.54 29.01
CA ARG A 108 -20.92 -0.40 30.46
C ARG A 108 -21.98 -1.27 31.14
N ALA A 109 -21.56 -2.01 32.16
CA ALA A 109 -22.44 -2.72 33.07
C ALA A 109 -22.02 -2.41 34.52
N GLY A 110 -22.73 -1.48 35.16
CA GLY A 110 -22.44 -1.05 36.53
C GLY A 110 -21.07 -0.39 36.66
N ASP A 111 -20.19 -1.05 37.40
CA ASP A 111 -18.79 -0.67 37.69
C ASP A 111 -17.78 -1.32 36.72
N SER A 112 -18.26 -1.92 35.63
CA SER A 112 -17.42 -2.55 34.61
C SER A 112 -17.67 -2.00 33.21
N ILE A 113 -16.61 -1.94 32.42
CA ILE A 113 -16.60 -1.64 31.00
C ILE A 113 -16.10 -2.88 30.26
N THR A 114 -16.85 -3.32 29.27
CA THR A 114 -16.43 -4.40 28.36
C THR A 114 -16.04 -3.82 27.01
N VAL A 115 -14.86 -4.19 26.51
CA VAL A 115 -14.35 -3.85 25.19
C VAL A 115 -14.17 -5.13 24.40
N THR A 116 -14.87 -5.27 23.28
CA THR A 116 -14.76 -6.42 22.38
C THR A 116 -14.39 -5.95 20.99
N ILE A 117 -13.23 -6.38 20.48
CA ILE A 117 -12.86 -6.18 19.09
C ILE A 117 -13.50 -7.31 18.29
N GLU A 118 -14.48 -6.98 17.47
CA GLU A 118 -15.24 -7.96 16.68
C GLU A 118 -14.53 -8.30 15.37
N ASN A 119 -13.82 -7.34 14.79
CA ASN A 119 -13.06 -7.52 13.56
C ASN A 119 -12.00 -6.43 13.38
N PHE A 120 -10.94 -6.75 12.65
CA PHE A 120 -9.89 -5.82 12.23
C PHE A 120 -9.38 -6.15 10.83
N ILE A 121 -9.12 -5.11 10.04
CA ILE A 121 -8.60 -5.26 8.68
C ILE A 121 -7.51 -4.20 8.47
N SER A 122 -6.32 -4.65 8.08
CA SER A 122 -5.23 -3.80 7.58
C SER A 122 -5.07 -4.03 6.07
N PRO A 123 -5.57 -3.12 5.22
CA PRO A 123 -5.42 -3.22 3.77
C PRO A 123 -3.95 -3.25 3.34
N THR A 124 -3.06 -2.57 4.07
CA THR A 124 -1.61 -2.56 3.80
C THR A 124 -1.00 -3.94 3.99
N ILE A 125 -1.34 -4.65 5.08
CA ILE A 125 -0.91 -6.05 5.29
C ILE A 125 -1.46 -6.94 4.18
N LEU A 126 -2.75 -6.85 3.90
CA LEU A 126 -3.39 -7.68 2.86
C LEU A 126 -2.73 -7.49 1.49
N LYS A 127 -2.47 -6.25 1.08
CA LYS A 127 -1.80 -5.95 -0.20
C LYS A 127 -0.38 -6.52 -0.27
N ARG A 128 0.39 -6.45 0.83
CA ARG A 128 1.75 -7.05 0.88
C ARG A 128 1.71 -8.58 0.83
N LEU A 129 0.67 -9.21 1.38
CA LEU A 129 0.51 -10.66 1.37
C LEU A 129 -0.06 -11.19 0.05
N ASP A 130 -0.94 -10.45 -0.61
CA ASP A 130 -1.47 -10.80 -1.94
C ASP A 130 -0.37 -10.81 -3.02
N MET A 131 0.75 -10.12 -2.78
CA MET A 131 1.90 -10.12 -3.69
C MET A 131 2.69 -11.43 -3.68
N ASP A 132 2.55 -12.31 -2.67
CA ASP A 132 3.31 -13.56 -2.60
C ASP A 132 2.56 -14.67 -1.83
N THR A 133 2.11 -15.71 -2.56
CA THR A 133 1.87 -17.09 -2.10
C THR A 133 0.53 -17.42 -1.38
N PRO A 134 -0.18 -18.52 -1.77
CA PRO A 134 -1.37 -19.05 -1.09
C PRO A 134 -1.21 -19.34 0.42
N LEU A 135 0.03 -19.53 0.88
CA LEU A 135 0.36 -19.83 2.28
C LEU A 135 -0.04 -18.70 3.24
N PHE A 136 0.01 -17.44 2.78
CA PHE A 136 -0.31 -16.30 3.64
C PHE A 136 -1.82 -16.10 3.79
N LYS A 137 -2.62 -16.40 2.76
CA LYS A 137 -4.09 -16.37 2.85
C LYS A 137 -4.64 -17.30 3.94
N ALA A 138 -3.99 -18.43 4.17
CA ALA A 138 -4.37 -19.38 5.22
C ALA A 138 -4.10 -18.88 6.65
N LYS A 139 -3.14 -17.95 6.85
CA LYS A 139 -2.80 -17.40 8.17
C LYS A 139 -3.73 -16.27 8.63
N ILE A 140 -4.43 -15.60 7.73
CA ILE A 140 -5.35 -14.47 8.04
C ILE A 140 -6.77 -14.95 8.38
N ALA A 141 -7.00 -16.27 8.50
CA ALA A 141 -8.31 -16.77 8.92
C ALA A 141 -8.75 -16.18 10.28
N ASP A 142 -7.79 -15.81 11.12
CA ASP A 142 -8.01 -15.05 12.35
C ASP A 142 -7.56 -13.59 12.15
N TRP A 143 -8.50 -12.64 12.27
CA TRP A 143 -8.22 -11.21 12.10
C TRP A 143 -7.18 -10.69 13.09
N ARG A 144 -7.04 -11.34 14.27
CA ARG A 144 -6.08 -10.98 15.31
C ARG A 144 -4.64 -11.11 14.85
N SER A 145 -4.38 -11.94 13.84
CA SER A 145 -3.04 -12.09 13.23
C SER A 145 -2.51 -10.83 12.56
N GLN A 146 -3.37 -9.82 12.34
CA GLN A 146 -3.00 -8.52 11.78
C GLN A 146 -2.60 -7.49 12.84
N ILE A 147 -2.83 -7.77 14.13
CA ILE A 147 -2.67 -6.81 15.23
C ILE A 147 -1.38 -7.12 16.01
N ASP A 148 -0.58 -6.08 16.23
CA ASP A 148 0.60 -6.12 17.09
C ASP A 148 0.24 -5.88 18.56
N CYS A 149 -0.60 -4.88 18.85
CA CYS A 149 -1.06 -4.64 20.21
C CYS A 149 -2.39 -3.89 20.29
N VAL A 150 -3.02 -3.99 21.46
CA VAL A 150 -4.23 -3.26 21.83
C VAL A 150 -3.99 -2.51 23.13
N MET A 151 -4.39 -1.24 23.18
CA MET A 151 -4.35 -0.43 24.39
C MET A 151 -5.72 0.19 24.65
N VAL A 152 -6.11 0.25 25.93
CA VAL A 152 -7.41 0.82 26.34
C VAL A 152 -7.18 1.93 27.35
N ASP A 153 -7.91 3.03 27.16
CA ASP A 153 -8.13 4.11 28.13
C ASP A 153 -9.63 4.16 28.44
N THR A 154 -10.03 4.03 29.70
CA THR A 154 -11.45 4.06 30.11
C THR A 154 -11.96 5.47 30.44
N ALA A 155 -11.09 6.48 30.44
CA ALA A 155 -11.37 7.87 30.82
C ALA A 155 -10.68 8.86 29.88
N TYR A 156 -10.75 8.61 28.58
CA TYR A 156 -10.09 9.41 27.56
C TYR A 156 -10.69 10.82 27.48
N ASP A 157 -9.84 11.84 27.65
CA ASP A 157 -10.23 13.25 27.67
C ASP A 157 -10.20 13.91 26.28
N GLY A 158 -9.80 13.18 25.24
CA GLY A 158 -9.62 13.70 23.88
C GLY A 158 -8.23 14.29 23.59
N ALA A 159 -7.35 14.36 24.60
CA ALA A 159 -6.02 14.96 24.48
C ALA A 159 -4.89 13.98 24.83
N VAL A 160 -4.99 13.28 25.95
CA VAL A 160 -3.97 12.36 26.46
C VAL A 160 -4.53 10.95 26.55
N PHE A 161 -3.87 10.01 25.88
CA PHE A 161 -4.24 8.59 25.95
C PHE A 161 -3.56 7.94 27.16
N ASN A 162 -4.33 7.73 28.23
CA ASN A 162 -3.85 7.13 29.48
C ASN A 162 -4.12 5.62 29.48
N VAL A 163 -3.10 4.85 29.11
CA VAL A 163 -3.19 3.39 29.00
C VAL A 163 -3.49 2.77 30.38
N VAL A 164 -4.66 2.16 30.54
CA VAL A 164 -5.02 1.35 31.72
C VAL A 164 -4.94 -0.15 31.46
N LEU A 165 -4.94 -0.55 30.18
CA LEU A 165 -4.69 -1.91 29.73
C LEU A 165 -3.85 -1.87 28.47
N ALA A 166 -2.85 -2.75 28.40
CA ALA A 166 -2.07 -3.03 27.21
C ALA A 166 -2.01 -4.54 27.00
N ASP A 167 -2.53 -5.00 25.87
CA ASP A 167 -2.40 -6.36 25.38
C ASP A 167 -1.33 -6.39 24.28
N VAL A 168 -0.17 -6.96 24.63
CA VAL A 168 0.99 -7.10 23.75
C VAL A 168 1.39 -8.58 23.78
N PRO A 169 1.20 -9.33 22.69
CA PRO A 169 1.55 -10.74 22.63
C PRO A 169 3.04 -10.98 22.94
N ALA A 170 3.32 -11.92 23.85
CA ALA A 170 4.69 -12.15 24.33
C ALA A 170 5.60 -12.81 23.29
N LYS A 171 5.03 -13.60 22.36
CA LYS A 171 5.74 -14.27 21.28
C LYS A 171 5.10 -13.95 19.93
N LYS A 172 5.88 -14.06 18.87
CA LYS A 172 5.44 -13.84 17.47
C LYS A 172 4.27 -14.74 17.02
N THR A 173 4.01 -15.83 17.72
CA THR A 173 2.92 -16.77 17.41
C THR A 173 1.68 -16.55 18.26
N ASP A 174 1.78 -15.72 19.29
CA ASP A 174 0.69 -15.42 20.19
C ASP A 174 -0.18 -14.32 19.54
N LEU A 175 -1.45 -14.29 19.90
CA LEU A 175 -2.42 -13.31 19.43
C LEU A 175 -2.94 -12.53 20.62
N ILE A 176 -3.45 -11.32 20.37
CA ILE A 176 -4.20 -10.57 21.38
C ILE A 176 -5.46 -11.34 21.82
N ASP A 177 -5.95 -11.06 23.02
CA ASP A 177 -7.17 -11.66 23.56
C ASP A 177 -8.40 -11.16 22.79
N GLY A 178 -8.49 -9.84 22.58
CA GLY A 178 -9.54 -9.19 21.78
C GLY A 178 -10.86 -8.93 22.53
N ALA A 179 -10.98 -9.38 23.77
CA ALA A 179 -12.09 -9.06 24.67
C ALA A 179 -11.57 -8.76 26.07
N TYR A 180 -11.95 -7.60 26.62
CA TYR A 180 -11.41 -7.09 27.87
C TYR A 180 -12.53 -6.59 28.77
N THR A 181 -12.37 -6.80 30.08
CA THR A 181 -13.25 -6.22 31.11
C THR A 181 -12.40 -5.36 32.03
N LEU A 182 -12.75 -4.08 32.15
CA LEU A 182 -12.02 -3.09 32.92
C LEU A 182 -12.94 -2.41 33.95
N PRO A 183 -12.41 -1.87 35.05
CA PRO A 183 -13.17 -1.02 35.95
C PRO A 183 -13.72 0.23 35.25
N ALA A 184 -14.98 0.57 35.53
CA ALA A 184 -15.62 1.77 35.02
C ALA A 184 -15.38 2.97 35.95
N PRO A 185 -14.88 4.11 35.44
CA PRO A 185 -14.87 5.36 36.20
C PRO A 185 -16.29 5.78 36.62
N GLU A 186 -16.41 6.58 37.68
CA GLU A 186 -17.71 7.12 38.10
C GLU A 186 -18.31 8.05 37.04
N GLY A 187 -19.63 7.94 36.84
CA GLY A 187 -20.35 8.79 35.91
C GLY A 187 -19.99 8.53 34.44
N LYS A 188 -20.46 9.39 33.54
CA LYS A 188 -20.22 9.24 32.09
C LYS A 188 -18.74 9.36 31.78
N THR A 189 -18.26 8.54 30.85
CA THR A 189 -16.87 8.54 30.43
C THR A 189 -16.75 8.34 28.92
N THR A 190 -15.56 8.62 28.37
CA THR A 190 -15.22 8.21 27.00
C THR A 190 -14.16 7.13 27.07
N VAL A 191 -14.46 5.98 26.47
CA VAL A 191 -13.48 4.90 26.33
C VAL A 191 -12.78 5.08 25.00
N ALA A 192 -11.46 4.95 25.00
CA ALA A 192 -10.66 4.93 23.80
C ALA A 192 -9.89 3.61 23.69
N VAL A 193 -9.96 3.00 22.51
CA VAL A 193 -9.30 1.74 22.17
C VAL A 193 -8.35 2.02 21.03
N LYS A 194 -7.05 1.93 21.30
CA LYS A 194 -5.99 2.04 20.31
C LYS A 194 -5.57 0.64 19.89
N ILE A 195 -5.60 0.38 18.59
CA ILE A 195 -5.16 -0.87 17.98
C ILE A 195 -4.03 -0.55 17.02
N VAL A 196 -2.91 -1.26 17.14
CA VAL A 196 -1.75 -1.10 16.26
C VAL A 196 -1.57 -2.37 15.46
N ASP A 197 -1.46 -2.25 14.14
CA ASP A 197 -1.23 -3.40 13.26
C ASP A 197 0.24 -3.84 13.22
N MET A 198 0.51 -5.00 12.62
CA MET A 198 1.87 -5.56 12.49
C MET A 198 2.85 -4.69 11.67
N LEU A 199 2.37 -3.65 10.99
CA LEU A 199 3.18 -2.69 10.23
C LEU A 199 3.29 -1.33 10.94
N GLY A 200 2.71 -1.20 12.15
CA GLY A 200 2.72 0.02 12.95
C GLY A 200 1.61 1.02 12.62
N GLU A 201 0.61 0.64 11.82
CA GLU A 201 -0.54 1.48 11.52
C GLU A 201 -1.51 1.52 12.71
N GLU A 202 -1.94 2.73 13.11
CA GLU A 202 -2.80 2.91 14.28
C GLU A 202 -4.28 3.15 13.90
N VAL A 203 -5.18 2.51 14.64
CA VAL A 203 -6.62 2.79 14.64
C VAL A 203 -7.04 3.20 16.06
N LEU A 204 -7.70 4.35 16.20
CA LEU A 204 -8.28 4.81 17.46
C LEU A 204 -9.81 4.79 17.36
N VAL A 205 -10.45 4.00 18.20
CA VAL A 205 -11.92 3.97 18.34
C VAL A 205 -12.29 4.60 19.68
N THR A 206 -13.25 5.52 19.68
CA THR A 206 -13.73 6.19 20.89
C THR A 206 -15.24 6.07 21.02
N GLU A 207 -15.74 5.78 22.22
CA GLU A 207 -17.18 5.71 22.50
C GLU A 207 -17.50 6.32 23.88
N GLY A 208 -18.49 7.21 23.92
CA GLY A 208 -18.99 7.81 25.16
C GLY A 208 -20.09 6.95 25.78
N ILE A 209 -19.92 6.54 27.04
CA ILE A 209 -20.80 5.60 27.76
C ILE A 209 -21.10 6.04 29.20
#